data_AF-A0A952MGM5-F1
#
_entry.id   AF-A0A952MGM5-F1
#
_cell.length_a   1.000
_cell.length_b   1.000
_cell.length_c   1.000
_cell.angle_alpha   90.00
_cell.angle_beta   90.00
_cell.angle_gamma   90.00
#
_symmetry.space_group_name_H-M   'P 1'
#
loop_
_entity.id
_entity.type
_entity.pdbx_description
1 polymer ?
#
loop_
_entity_poly.entity_id
_entity_poly.type
_entity_poly.pdbx_seq_one_letter_code
_entity_poly.pdbx_strand_id
1 'polypeptide(L)'
;MFNFLKKDSIPFGIIVGLLLPIVGMFGFYYYRFHRLTIVEFIQYLGIEQRLITSMVSFSLLANAIIFTFYINNHIDKTAKGIFISTCLYAVFVLVLKYWFV
;
A
#
# COMPACT_ATOMS: atom_id res chain seq x y z
N MET A 1 -17.38 17.04 -1.66
CA MET A 1 -17.18 17.54 -0.28
C MET A 1 -16.66 16.40 0.59
N PHE A 2 -15.34 16.14 0.58
CA PHE A 2 -14.72 15.11 1.44
C PHE A 2 -13.90 15.80 2.53
N ASN A 3 -14.54 16.20 3.63
CA ASN A 3 -13.87 16.84 4.78
C ASN A 3 -12.85 15.93 5.48
N PHE A 4 -12.90 14.61 5.25
CA PHE A 4 -11.96 13.65 5.81
C PHE A 4 -10.56 13.71 5.17
N LEU A 5 -10.48 14.08 3.89
CA LEU A 5 -9.20 14.16 3.16
C LEU A 5 -8.37 15.39 3.52
N LYS A 6 -8.89 16.33 4.30
CA LYS A 6 -8.18 17.53 4.76
C LYS A 6 -7.65 17.43 6.19
N LYS A 7 -7.79 16.27 6.83
CA LYS A 7 -7.27 16.08 8.19
C LYS A 7 -5.75 16.04 8.14
N ASP A 8 -5.12 17.12 8.58
CA ASP A 8 -3.67 17.26 8.67
C ASP A 8 -3.17 16.74 10.02
N SER A 9 -2.98 15.42 10.12
CA SER A 9 -2.40 14.82 11.32
C SER A 9 -1.52 13.62 11.01
N ILE A 10 -0.40 13.52 11.73
CA ILE A 10 0.55 12.42 11.57
C ILE A 10 -0.09 11.05 11.82
N PRO A 11 -0.89 10.84 12.89
CA PRO A 11 -1.53 9.54 13.13
C PRO A 11 -2.48 9.13 12.01
N PHE A 12 -3.16 10.11 11.41
CA PHE A 12 -4.03 9.85 10.27
C PHE A 12 -3.22 9.39 9.05
N GLY A 13 -2.12 10.09 8.75
CA GLY A 13 -1.20 9.69 7.69
C GLY A 13 -0.62 8.29 7.88
N ILE A 14 -0.28 7.91 9.12
CA ILE A 14 0.22 6.55 9.42
C ILE A 14 -0.85 5.50 9.12
N ILE A 15 -2.08 5.70 9.59
CA ILE A 15 -3.19 4.76 9.33
C ILE A 15 -3.44 4.64 7.83
N VAL A 16 -3.48 5.77 7.12
CA VAL A 16 -3.66 5.79 5.67
C VAL A 16 -2.52 5.05 4.97
N GLY A 17 -1.26 5.33 5.30
CA GLY A 17 -0.12 4.69 4.66
C GLY A 17 0.02 3.18 4.95
N LEU A 18 -0.52 2.70 6.07
CA LEU A 18 -0.63 1.25 6.36
C LEU A 18 -1.79 0.59 5.60
N LEU A 19 -2.91 1.28 5.39
CA LEU A 19 -4.07 0.74 4.68
C LEU A 19 -3.91 0.76 3.16
N LEU A 20 -3.17 1.73 2.61
CA LEU A 20 -3.02 1.92 1.16
C LEU A 20 -2.45 0.72 0.41
N PRO A 21 -1.40 0.03 0.89
CA PRO A 21 -0.90 -1.18 0.25
C PRO A 21 -1.99 -2.26 0.14
N ILE A 22 -2.79 -2.43 1.20
CA ILE A 22 -3.90 -3.41 1.23
C ILE A 22 -4.94 -3.04 0.17
N VAL A 23 -5.31 -1.77 0.07
CA VAL A 23 -6.21 -1.26 -0.98
C VAL A 23 -5.62 -1.52 -2.38
N GLY A 24 -4.31 -1.32 -2.56
CA GLY A 24 -3.63 -1.62 -3.82
C GLY A 24 -3.67 -3.10 -4.20
N MET A 25 -3.49 -4.00 -3.22
CA MET A 25 -3.62 -5.45 -3.42
C MET A 25 -5.04 -5.85 -3.86
N PHE A 26 -6.06 -5.34 -3.16
CA PHE A 26 -7.45 -5.59 -3.55
C PHE A 26 -7.77 -4.99 -4.91
N GLY A 27 -7.31 -3.77 -5.19
CA GLY A 27 -7.46 -3.13 -6.50
C GLY A 27 -6.86 -3.97 -7.62
N PHE A 28 -5.68 -4.55 -7.40
CA PHE A 28 -5.05 -5.46 -8.35
C PHE A 28 -5.85 -6.76 -8.58
N TYR A 29 -6.39 -7.35 -7.51
CA TYR A 29 -7.28 -8.52 -7.61
C TYR A 29 -8.53 -8.20 -8.43
N TYR A 30 -9.27 -7.14 -8.10
CA TYR A 30 -10.48 -6.77 -8.83
C TYR A 30 -10.21 -6.35 -10.27
N TYR A 31 -9.06 -5.75 -10.56
CA TYR A 31 -8.74 -5.31 -11.91
C TYR A 31 -8.48 -6.49 -12.87
N ARG A 32 -7.78 -7.54 -12.41
CA ARG A 32 -7.29 -8.61 -13.31
C ARG A 32 -7.83 -10.00 -12.99
N PHE A 33 -8.24 -10.25 -11.76
CA PHE A 33 -8.57 -11.58 -11.25
C PHE A 33 -9.97 -11.65 -10.66
N HIS A 34 -10.87 -10.72 -11.01
CA HIS A 34 -12.25 -10.70 -10.52
C HIS A 34 -13.05 -11.99 -10.81
N ARG A 35 -12.58 -12.81 -11.76
CA ARG A 35 -13.21 -14.09 -12.14
C ARG A 35 -12.81 -15.25 -11.24
N LEU A 36 -11.67 -15.12 -10.57
CA LEU A 36 -11.18 -16.11 -9.62
C LEU A 36 -11.77 -15.81 -8.25
N THR A 37 -12.08 -16.84 -7.48
CA THR A 37 -12.34 -16.67 -6.06
C THR A 37 -11.07 -16.21 -5.33
N ILE A 38 -11.22 -15.61 -4.14
CA ILE A 38 -10.08 -15.15 -3.33
C ILE A 38 -9.13 -16.33 -3.02
N VAL A 39 -9.69 -17.53 -2.80
CA VAL A 39 -8.92 -18.75 -2.53
C VAL A 39 -8.07 -19.14 -3.74
N GLU A 40 -8.67 -19.19 -4.93
CA GLU A 40 -7.96 -19.49 -6.18
C GLU A 40 -6.89 -18.44 -6.49
N PHE A 41 -7.18 -17.16 -6.21
CA PHE A 41 -6.21 -16.09 -6.39
C PHE A 41 -4.99 -16.25 -5.46
N ILE A 42 -5.21 -16.60 -4.18
CA ILE A 42 -4.12 -16.85 -3.23
C ILE A 42 -3.30 -18.07 -3.67
N GLN A 43 -3.94 -19.14 -4.14
CA GLN A 43 -3.23 -20.30 -4.71
C GLN A 43 -2.40 -19.89 -5.93
N TYR A 44 -2.97 -19.09 -6.82
CA TYR A 44 -2.27 -18.63 -8.03
C TYR A 44 -1.09 -17.72 -7.72
N LEU A 45 -1.20 -16.84 -6.72
CA LEU A 45 -0.08 -16.04 -6.20
C LEU A 45 1.06 -16.92 -5.67
N GLY A 46 0.73 -18.03 -4.99
CA GLY A 46 1.73 -18.97 -4.46
C GLY A 46 2.47 -19.75 -5.54
N ILE A 47 1.84 -19.98 -6.70
CA ILE A 47 2.44 -20.69 -7.83
C ILE A 47 3.32 -19.74 -8.66
N GLU A 48 2.85 -18.54 -8.95
CA GLU A 48 3.51 -17.60 -9.87
C GLU A 48 4.11 -16.39 -9.13
N GLN A 49 5.37 -16.50 -8.73
CA GLN A 49 6.09 -15.44 -7.98
C GLN A 49 6.09 -14.08 -8.69
N ARG A 50 6.06 -14.06 -10.03
CA ARG A 50 5.99 -12.82 -10.81
C ARG A 50 4.71 -12.02 -10.54
N LEU A 51 3.62 -12.68 -10.17
CA LEU A 51 2.37 -12.01 -9.80
C LEU A 51 2.50 -11.32 -8.45
N ILE A 52 3.20 -11.92 -7.49
CA ILE A 52 3.49 -11.30 -6.20
C ILE A 52 4.25 -10.00 -6.42
N THR A 53 5.34 -10.03 -7.21
CA THR A 53 6.12 -8.82 -7.53
C THR A 53 5.24 -7.75 -8.18
N SER A 54 4.40 -8.14 -9.14
CA SER A 54 3.49 -7.21 -9.82
C SER A 54 2.46 -6.58 -8.87
N MET A 55 1.90 -7.38 -7.97
CA MET A 55 0.91 -6.93 -6.97
C MET A 55 1.56 -5.97 -5.95
N VAL A 56 2.77 -6.29 -5.49
CA VAL A 56 3.54 -5.43 -4.59
C VAL A 56 3.87 -4.10 -5.27
N SER A 57 4.32 -4.11 -6.53
CA SER A 57 4.55 -2.88 -7.30
C SER A 57 3.27 -2.03 -7.41
N PHE A 58 2.11 -2.65 -7.66
CA PHE A 58 0.83 -1.96 -7.72
C PHE A 58 0.43 -1.32 -6.38
N SER A 59 0.74 -2.02 -5.29
CA SER A 59 0.48 -1.56 -3.92
C SER A 59 1.37 -0.38 -3.52
N LEU A 60 2.65 -0.42 -3.91
CA LEU A 60 3.58 0.70 -3.74
C LEU A 60 3.16 1.92 -4.56
N LEU A 61 2.70 1.70 -5.79
CA LEU A 61 2.18 2.78 -6.64
C LEU A 61 0.95 3.45 -6.02
N ALA A 62 0.02 2.68 -5.47
CA ALA A 62 -1.16 3.22 -4.79
C ALA A 62 -0.78 4.12 -3.60
N ASN A 63 0.23 3.70 -2.82
CA ASN A 63 0.76 4.52 -1.72
C ASN A 63 1.39 5.82 -2.26
N ALA A 64 2.23 5.73 -3.30
CA ALA A 64 2.88 6.88 -3.92
C ALA A 64 1.86 7.90 -4.47
N ILE A 65 0.81 7.45 -5.15
CA ILE A 65 -0.25 8.33 -5.69
C ILE A 65 -0.89 9.15 -4.57
N ILE A 66 -1.25 8.51 -3.46
CA ILE A 66 -1.90 9.19 -2.35
C ILE A 66 -0.91 10.09 -1.59
N PHE A 67 0.34 9.66 -1.40
CA PHE A 67 1.39 10.51 -0.88
C PHE A 67 1.56 11.79 -1.72
N THR A 68 1.66 11.66 -3.05
CA THR A 68 1.76 12.80 -3.98
C THR A 68 0.52 13.68 -3.94
N PHE A 69 -0.68 13.10 -3.80
CA PHE A 69 -1.90 13.88 -3.62
C PHE A 69 -1.83 14.73 -2.35
N TYR A 70 -1.43 14.18 -1.21
CA TYR A 70 -1.36 14.92 0.06
C TYR A 70 -0.29 16.02 0.05
N ILE A 71 0.88 15.78 -0.55
CA ILE A 71 1.95 16.79 -0.61
C ILE A 71 1.59 17.95 -1.55
N ASN A 72 0.94 17.66 -2.69
CA ASN A 72 0.49 18.70 -3.63
C ASN A 72 -0.64 19.58 -3.07
N ASN A 73 -1.40 19.08 -2.10
CA ASN A 73 -2.45 19.84 -1.41
C ASN A 73 -1.94 20.55 -0.14
N HIS A 74 -0.62 20.57 0.11
CA HIS A 74 0.00 21.18 1.29
C HIS A 74 -0.50 20.60 2.63
N ILE A 75 -0.81 19.30 2.67
CA ILE A 75 -1.25 18.58 3.88
C ILE A 75 -0.05 17.78 4.42
N ASP A 76 0.95 18.52 4.90
CA ASP A 76 2.29 17.99 5.13
C ASP A 76 2.38 16.98 6.28
N LYS A 77 1.55 17.10 7.33
CA LYS A 77 1.64 16.16 8.47
C LYS A 77 1.10 14.80 8.09
N THR A 78 0.04 14.76 7.27
CA THR A 78 -0.50 13.50 6.75
C THR A 78 0.46 12.88 5.75
N ALA A 79 1.05 13.67 4.84
CA ALA A 79 2.09 13.19 3.93
C ALA A 79 3.29 12.59 4.69
N LYS A 80 3.76 13.27 5.77
CA LYS A 80 4.80 12.73 6.66
C LYS A 80 4.38 11.41 7.31
N GLY A 81 3.16 11.31 7.81
CA GLY A 81 2.64 10.07 8.41
C GLY A 81 2.64 8.90 7.42
N ILE A 82 2.19 9.14 6.18
CA ILE A 82 2.21 8.14 5.10
C ILE A 82 3.66 7.71 4.83
N PHE A 83 4.57 8.66 4.63
CA PHE A 83 5.98 8.37 4.36
C PHE A 83 6.64 7.56 5.49
N ILE A 84 6.41 7.94 6.75
CA ILE A 84 6.92 7.21 7.92
C ILE A 84 6.45 5.75 7.91
N SER A 85 5.15 5.52 7.66
CA SER A 85 4.62 4.16 7.61
C SER A 85 5.23 3.32 6.49
N THR A 86 5.47 3.92 5.31
CA THR A 86 6.11 3.24 4.18
C THR A 86 7.57 2.90 4.49
N CYS A 87 8.31 3.81 5.14
CA CYS A 87 9.66 3.54 5.62
C CYS A 87 9.69 2.41 6.66
N LEU A 88 8.77 2.42 7.63
CA LEU A 88 8.65 1.34 8.62
C LEU A 88 8.41 -0.02 7.94
N TYR A 89 7.54 -0.06 6.95
CA TYR A 89 7.26 -1.28 6.18
C TYR A 89 8.51 -1.76 5.42
N ALA A 90 9.24 -0.86 4.78
CA ALA A 90 10.47 -1.17 4.08
C ALA A 90 11.55 -1.73 5.03
N VAL A 91 11.75 -1.09 6.18
CA VAL A 91 12.67 -1.57 7.21
C VAL A 91 12.25 -2.94 7.73
N PHE A 92 10.96 -3.13 8.03
CA PHE A 92 10.44 -4.43 8.49
C PHE A 92 10.70 -5.55 7.46
N VAL A 93 10.42 -5.31 6.18
CA VAL A 93 10.68 -6.26 5.10
C VAL A 93 12.18 -6.54 4.96
N LEU A 94 13.04 -5.53 5.07
CA LEU A 94 14.49 -5.72 5.02
C LEU A 94 15.01 -6.56 6.19
N VAL A 95 14.52 -6.30 7.41
CA VAL A 95 14.89 -7.07 8.61
C VAL A 95 14.45 -8.53 8.46
N LEU A 96 13.21 -8.77 8.03
CA LEU A 96 12.72 -10.12 7.76
C LEU A 96 13.56 -10.83 6.70
N LYS A 97 13.86 -10.14 5.59
CA LYS A 97 14.67 -10.71 4.52
C LYS A 97 16.10 -11.03 4.97
N TYR A 98 16.71 -10.22 5.83
CA TYR A 98 18.08 -10.46 6.26
C TYR A 98 18.19 -11.54 7.33
N TRP A 99 17.18 -11.65 8.21
CA TRP A 99 17.24 -12.56 9.37
C TRP A 99 16.58 -13.93 9.10
N PHE A 100 15.54 -14.00 8.26
CA PHE A 100 14.76 -15.22 8.04
C PHE A 100 14.95 -15.86 6.66
N VAL A 101 15.56 -15.18 5.69
CA VAL A 101 15.76 -15.68 4.31
C VAL A 101 17.25 -15.71 3.98
#